data_AF-A0A537IBZ9-F1
#
_entry.id   AF-A0A537IBZ9-F1
#
_cell.length_a   1.000
_cell.length_b   1.000
_cell.length_c   1.000
_cell.angle_alpha   90.00
_cell.angle_beta   90.00
_cell.angle_gamma   90.00
#
_symmetry.space_group_name_H-M   'P 1'
#
loop_
_entity.id
_entity.type
_entity.pdbx_description
1 polymer ?
#
loop_
_entity_poly.entity_id
_entity_poly.type
_entity_poly.pdbx_seq_one_letter_code
_entity_poly.pdbx_strand_id
1 'polypeptide(L)'
;MKKQFIILILLPICVAAQNPHFPKLKISGPCNDEFINNYKGKWLIHEPISVNDYHDEVMRRLNAMNDFIRQIYPQPTGGDAGWSGEFAKTSFADEVKFVPVKDRDPEETKTKINPVYRYGYSCILFPWMCTSNPNEIMNMYPEGSNGSIVIRANDLQILNQNYVDANEWTIDGRPIKRKMFATGSQWKGYDLMSDVGGIYANAASSHFVLISRDGVLPYIPITRKQYLDRAIPYITRYYDELTKKVVQGNDAMPAQFRAPKDEIDKQTALNTKAKSDAVTKLQAALEETTRKGLLDAPAVVRIDPLLMNEGPVFQPEAEGGCMLVTENPNYFRKELPKYVPQFFVIELNTSDPGHLNMNFKRIIEENFPIEKLKAMIDK
;
A
#
# COMPACT_ATOMS: atom_id res chain seq x y z
N MET A 1 -2.90 66.97 -32.04
CA MET A 1 -2.88 66.02 -30.89
C MET A 1 -2.19 64.75 -31.34
N LYS A 2 -0.90 64.57 -31.00
CA LYS A 2 -0.09 63.40 -31.35
C LYS A 2 -0.19 62.38 -30.21
N LYS A 3 -0.70 61.17 -30.50
CA LYS A 3 -0.73 60.05 -29.54
C LYS A 3 0.57 59.24 -29.71
N GLN A 4 1.39 59.20 -28.66
CA GLN A 4 2.55 58.33 -28.58
C GLN A 4 2.10 56.96 -28.05
N PHE A 5 2.34 55.91 -28.83
CA PHE A 5 2.23 54.51 -28.40
C PHE A 5 3.55 54.12 -27.76
N ILE A 6 3.54 53.82 -26.45
CA ILE A 6 4.67 53.20 -25.74
C ILE A 6 4.48 51.68 -25.88
N ILE A 7 5.33 51.05 -26.68
CA ILE A 7 5.44 49.58 -26.76
C ILE A 7 6.38 49.15 -25.62
N LEU A 8 5.81 48.56 -24.57
CA LEU A 8 6.56 47.89 -23.52
C LEU A 8 7.05 46.54 -24.07
N ILE A 9 8.36 46.43 -24.31
CA ILE A 9 9.02 45.18 -24.63
C ILE A 9 9.14 44.37 -23.33
N LEU A 10 8.28 43.37 -23.16
CA LEU A 10 8.42 42.33 -22.14
C LEU A 10 9.53 41.36 -22.56
N LEU A 11 10.73 41.57 -22.02
CA LEU A 11 11.80 40.57 -22.01
C LEU A 11 11.34 39.40 -21.12
N PRO A 12 11.27 38.15 -21.62
CA PRO A 12 11.10 36.99 -20.75
C PRO A 12 12.42 36.81 -20.03
N ILE A 13 12.48 37.28 -18.79
CA ILE A 13 13.51 36.87 -17.83
C ILE A 13 13.22 35.41 -17.52
N CYS A 14 13.73 34.50 -18.36
CA CYS A 14 13.98 33.12 -17.96
C CYS A 14 15.17 33.14 -17.00
N VAL A 15 14.96 33.68 -15.79
CA VAL A 15 15.71 33.18 -14.63
C VAL A 15 15.25 31.74 -14.54
N ALA A 16 16.08 30.83 -15.08
CA ALA A 16 16.06 29.45 -14.67
C ALA A 16 16.09 29.50 -13.14
N ALA A 17 14.94 29.28 -12.53
CA ALA A 17 14.82 29.12 -11.10
C ALA A 17 15.63 27.87 -10.77
N GLN A 18 16.93 28.06 -10.54
CA GLN A 18 17.75 27.10 -9.83
C GLN A 18 17.03 26.96 -8.50
N ASN A 19 16.29 25.87 -8.35
CA ASN A 19 15.55 25.58 -7.16
C ASN A 19 16.55 25.70 -6.00
N PRO A 20 16.47 26.72 -5.13
CA PRO A 20 17.49 26.98 -4.11
C PRO A 20 17.53 25.88 -3.04
N HIS A 21 16.67 24.86 -3.19
CA HIS A 21 16.43 23.79 -2.26
C HIS A 21 17.50 22.70 -2.23
N PHE A 22 18.37 22.56 -3.24
CA PHE A 22 19.41 21.52 -3.24
C PHE A 22 20.82 22.10 -3.05
N PRO A 23 21.36 22.09 -1.82
CA PRO A 23 22.71 22.57 -1.58
C PRO A 23 23.72 21.69 -2.32
N LYS A 24 24.46 22.32 -3.24
CA LYS A 24 25.60 21.71 -3.92
C LYS A 24 26.85 21.86 -3.07
N LEU A 25 27.60 20.77 -2.89
CA LEU A 25 28.85 20.77 -2.14
C LEU A 25 30.01 20.45 -3.07
N LYS A 26 31.08 21.26 -2.98
CA LYS A 26 32.34 20.96 -3.63
C LYS A 26 33.08 19.87 -2.86
N ILE A 27 33.60 18.90 -3.58
CA ILE A 27 34.37 17.78 -3.04
C ILE A 27 35.79 17.82 -3.62
N SER A 28 36.75 17.22 -2.90
CA SER A 28 38.18 17.29 -3.23
C SER A 28 38.63 16.31 -4.33
N GLY A 29 37.75 15.43 -4.79
CA GLY A 29 38.05 14.43 -5.83
C GLY A 29 36.84 14.18 -6.72
N PRO A 30 36.99 13.34 -7.76
CA PRO A 30 35.89 13.04 -8.67
C PRO A 30 34.80 12.25 -7.93
N CYS A 31 33.56 12.66 -8.15
CA CYS A 31 32.37 11.99 -7.72
C CYS A 31 32.19 10.73 -8.56
N ASN A 32 32.05 9.61 -7.87
CA ASN A 32 31.69 8.32 -8.43
C ASN A 32 30.82 7.59 -7.38
N ASP A 33 30.30 6.43 -7.76
CA ASP A 33 29.41 5.65 -6.88
C ASP A 33 30.10 5.29 -5.57
N GLU A 34 31.37 4.84 -5.61
CA GLU A 34 32.14 4.50 -4.41
C GLU A 34 32.27 5.68 -3.45
N PHE A 35 32.55 6.89 -3.97
CA PHE A 35 32.62 8.10 -3.19
C PHE A 35 31.28 8.42 -2.53
N ILE A 36 30.19 8.43 -3.30
CA ILE A 36 28.84 8.70 -2.78
C ILE A 36 28.50 7.71 -1.68
N ASN A 37 28.70 6.41 -1.90
CA ASN A 37 28.33 5.36 -0.95
C ASN A 37 29.06 5.47 0.40
N ASN A 38 30.27 6.02 0.39
CA ASN A 38 31.07 6.23 1.58
C ASN A 38 30.98 7.66 2.12
N TYR A 39 30.29 8.57 1.43
CA TYR A 39 30.11 9.94 1.87
C TYR A 39 29.29 9.96 3.16
N LYS A 40 29.85 10.56 4.21
CA LYS A 40 29.22 10.67 5.53
C LYS A 40 28.18 11.78 5.48
N GLY A 41 26.92 11.40 5.29
CA GLY A 41 25.78 12.31 5.46
C GLY A 41 25.49 12.58 6.93
N LYS A 42 24.48 13.40 7.20
CA LYS A 42 24.12 13.83 8.57
C LYS A 42 22.71 13.39 8.94
N TRP A 43 22.48 13.31 10.24
CA TRP A 43 21.13 13.28 10.78
C TRP A 43 20.53 14.68 10.70
N LEU A 44 19.43 14.81 9.97
CA LEU A 44 18.69 16.04 9.84
C LEU A 44 17.92 16.32 11.14
N ILE A 45 17.94 17.59 11.55
CA ILE A 45 17.10 18.07 12.65
C ILE A 45 15.73 18.30 12.04
N HIS A 46 14.74 17.49 12.44
CA HIS A 46 13.37 17.77 12.05
C HIS A 46 12.75 18.82 12.97
N GLU A 47 11.87 19.63 12.38
CA GLU A 47 11.00 20.48 13.16
C GLU A 47 10.26 19.62 14.18
N PRO A 48 10.10 20.12 15.42
CA PRO A 48 9.33 19.41 16.41
C PRO A 48 7.98 19.08 15.80
N ILE A 49 7.57 17.82 15.92
CA ILE A 49 6.27 17.36 15.44
C ILE A 49 5.22 18.27 16.08
N SER A 50 4.57 19.12 15.27
CA SER A 50 3.64 20.13 15.75
C SER A 50 2.29 19.48 16.00
N VAL A 51 1.92 19.31 17.28
CA VAL A 51 0.68 18.58 17.58
C VAL A 51 0.18 18.91 18.97
N ASN A 52 -0.95 19.60 19.00
CA ASN A 52 -1.71 19.90 20.21
C ASN A 52 -2.38 18.66 20.84
N ASP A 53 -2.30 17.49 20.18
CA ASP A 53 -3.04 16.28 20.54
C ASP A 53 -2.15 15.06 20.88
N TYR A 54 -0.82 15.21 20.93
CA TYR A 54 0.04 14.07 21.26
C TYR A 54 0.00 13.74 22.74
N HIS A 55 -0.22 12.46 23.01
CA HIS A 55 0.00 11.89 24.33
C HIS A 55 1.53 11.76 24.52
N ASP A 56 2.11 12.28 25.61
CA ASP A 56 3.57 12.23 25.89
C ASP A 56 4.16 10.82 25.70
N GLU A 57 3.36 9.82 26.05
CA GLU A 57 3.65 8.41 25.88
C GLU A 57 3.90 7.98 24.43
N VAL A 58 3.16 8.52 23.46
CA VAL A 58 3.36 8.25 22.03
C VAL A 58 4.68 8.86 21.57
N MET A 59 4.99 10.09 21.98
CA MET A 59 6.28 10.72 21.68
C MET A 59 7.45 9.94 22.26
N ARG A 60 7.32 9.44 23.49
CA ARG A 60 8.32 8.57 24.12
C ARG A 60 8.59 7.31 23.28
N ARG A 61 7.55 6.72 22.69
CA ARG A 61 7.66 5.52 21.84
C ARG A 61 8.29 5.82 20.49
N LEU A 62 7.91 6.92 19.85
CA LEU A 62 8.53 7.36 18.60
C LEU A 62 10.02 7.65 18.80
N ASN A 63 10.39 8.30 19.90
CA ASN A 63 11.78 8.51 20.25
C ASN A 63 12.52 7.19 20.49
N ALA A 64 11.92 6.23 21.19
CA ALA A 64 12.52 4.90 21.36
C ALA A 64 12.74 4.17 20.03
N MET A 65 11.79 4.26 19.09
CA MET A 65 11.98 3.73 17.73
C MET A 65 13.12 4.43 16.99
N ASN A 66 13.20 5.75 17.10
CA ASN A 66 14.30 6.53 16.53
C ASN A 66 15.67 6.13 17.12
N ASP A 67 15.72 5.90 18.43
CA ASP A 67 16.93 5.45 19.11
C ASP A 67 17.37 4.06 18.62
N PHE A 68 16.42 3.16 18.30
CA PHE A 68 16.74 1.88 17.67
C PHE A 68 17.40 2.08 16.31
N ILE A 69 16.87 2.98 15.47
CA ILE A 69 17.47 3.27 14.15
C ILE A 69 18.83 3.93 14.29
N ARG A 70 19.00 4.88 15.21
CA ARG A 70 20.29 5.56 15.43
C ARG A 70 21.35 4.62 15.99
N GLN A 71 20.96 3.62 16.78
CA GLN A 71 21.89 2.61 17.28
C GLN A 71 22.46 1.74 16.14
N ILE A 72 21.63 1.37 15.16
CA ILE A 72 22.04 0.52 14.03
C ILE A 72 22.65 1.32 12.87
N TYR A 73 22.30 2.61 12.75
CA TYR A 73 22.76 3.49 11.69
C TYR A 73 23.27 4.83 12.25
N PRO A 74 24.33 4.82 13.09
CA PRO A 74 24.76 6.01 13.84
C PRO A 74 25.26 7.14 12.94
N GLN A 75 25.92 6.81 11.83
CA GLN A 75 26.39 7.76 10.83
C GLN A 75 25.77 7.40 9.47
N PRO A 76 24.85 8.22 8.94
CA PRO A 76 24.31 8.02 7.61
C PRO A 76 25.43 8.07 6.55
N THR A 77 25.46 7.08 5.67
CA THR A 77 26.38 7.00 4.53
C THR A 77 25.59 7.02 3.22
N GLY A 78 26.08 7.72 2.19
CA GLY A 78 25.37 7.84 0.91
C GLY A 78 24.18 8.79 0.89
N GLY A 79 23.75 9.28 2.05
CA GLY A 79 22.61 10.18 2.17
C GLY A 79 22.56 10.83 3.54
N ASP A 80 21.82 11.93 3.61
CA ASP A 80 21.34 12.48 4.88
C ASP A 80 20.13 11.67 5.34
N ALA A 81 19.91 11.57 6.65
CA ALA A 81 18.79 10.83 7.22
C ALA A 81 17.91 11.75 8.07
N GLY A 82 16.62 11.77 7.79
CA GLY A 82 15.61 12.45 8.61
C GLY A 82 14.64 11.44 9.22
N TRP A 83 13.95 11.84 10.29
CA TRP A 83 12.86 11.03 10.83
C TRP A 83 11.67 11.91 11.21
N SER A 84 10.47 11.41 10.95
CA SER A 84 9.22 12.06 11.34
C SER A 84 8.32 11.07 12.09
N GLY A 85 7.35 11.61 12.81
CA GLY A 85 6.33 10.84 13.48
C GLY A 85 4.93 11.35 13.16
N GLU A 86 3.97 10.44 13.14
CA GLU A 86 2.53 10.74 12.99
C GLU A 86 1.74 10.09 14.12
N PHE A 87 0.64 10.74 14.53
CA PHE A 87 -0.35 10.19 15.46
C PHE A 87 -1.71 10.64 14.97
N ALA A 88 -2.63 9.69 14.85
CA ALA A 88 -3.95 9.98 14.34
C ALA A 88 -4.98 9.07 15.00
N LYS A 89 -6.17 9.63 15.21
CA LYS A 89 -7.36 8.82 15.45
C LYS A 89 -7.79 8.20 14.11
N THR A 90 -7.99 6.90 14.11
CA THR A 90 -8.47 6.12 12.97
C THR A 90 -9.54 5.14 13.45
N SER A 91 -9.83 4.11 12.66
CA SER A 91 -10.72 3.03 13.02
C SER A 91 -10.26 1.70 12.42
N PHE A 92 -10.78 0.60 12.96
CA PHE A 92 -10.32 -0.75 12.67
C PHE A 92 -11.46 -1.77 12.76
N ALA A 93 -11.58 -2.64 11.77
CA ALA A 93 -12.68 -3.59 11.61
C ALA A 93 -14.05 -2.91 11.55
N ASP A 94 -14.14 -1.80 10.81
CA ASP A 94 -15.40 -1.08 10.60
C ASP A 94 -16.39 -1.94 9.82
N GLU A 95 -17.68 -1.77 10.14
CA GLU A 95 -18.76 -2.30 9.30
C GLU A 95 -19.17 -1.22 8.28
N VAL A 96 -19.26 -1.57 7.01
CA VAL A 96 -19.45 -0.66 5.89
C VAL A 96 -20.66 -1.04 5.04
N LYS A 97 -21.15 -0.06 4.29
CA LYS A 97 -22.05 -0.26 3.15
C LYS A 97 -21.51 0.52 1.96
N PHE A 98 -21.59 -0.08 0.79
CA PHE A 98 -21.29 0.55 -0.49
C PHE A 98 -22.58 1.14 -1.05
N VAL A 99 -22.62 2.47 -1.12
CA VAL A 99 -23.78 3.22 -1.62
C VAL A 99 -23.56 3.51 -3.10
N PRO A 100 -24.42 3.02 -4.00
CA PRO A 100 -24.30 3.35 -5.42
C PRO A 100 -24.37 4.86 -5.63
N VAL A 101 -23.42 5.42 -6.37
CA VAL A 101 -23.46 6.81 -6.80
C VAL A 101 -23.66 6.87 -8.31
N LYS A 102 -24.42 7.87 -8.76
CA LYS A 102 -24.64 8.09 -10.18
C LYS A 102 -23.30 8.42 -10.86
N ASP A 103 -23.01 7.75 -11.97
CA ASP A 103 -21.87 8.02 -12.86
C ASP A 103 -20.46 7.80 -12.26
N ARG A 104 -20.32 7.09 -11.13
CA ARG A 104 -19.02 6.69 -10.55
C ARG A 104 -19.13 5.41 -9.72
N ASP A 105 -18.00 4.93 -9.22
CA ASP A 105 -17.94 3.76 -8.34
C ASP A 105 -18.73 3.97 -7.04
N PRO A 106 -19.28 2.90 -6.43
CA PRO A 106 -19.96 2.99 -5.15
C PRO A 106 -19.09 3.64 -4.07
N GLU A 107 -19.67 4.53 -3.27
CA GLU A 107 -18.96 5.12 -2.14
C GLU A 107 -19.09 4.23 -0.90
N GLU A 108 -17.96 3.94 -0.27
CA GLU A 108 -17.92 3.27 1.03
C GLU A 108 -18.44 4.21 2.12
N THR A 109 -19.49 3.79 2.84
CA THR A 109 -20.04 4.48 4.00
C THR A 109 -19.90 3.60 5.23
N LYS A 110 -19.23 4.11 6.27
CA LYS A 110 -19.10 3.41 7.56
C LYS A 110 -20.44 3.40 8.28
N THR A 111 -20.96 2.21 8.55
CA THR A 111 -22.19 2.00 9.32
C THR A 111 -21.93 1.78 10.81
N LYS A 112 -20.75 1.26 11.15
CA LYS A 112 -20.26 1.17 12.52
C LYS A 112 -18.77 1.41 12.53
N ILE A 113 -18.36 2.40 13.31
CA ILE A 113 -16.97 2.81 13.44
C ILE A 113 -16.41 2.24 14.72
N ASN A 114 -15.27 1.57 14.62
CA ASN A 114 -14.53 1.02 15.76
C ASN A 114 -13.26 1.84 15.96
N PRO A 115 -13.31 2.93 16.74
CA PRO A 115 -12.23 3.91 16.79
C PRO A 115 -11.00 3.36 17.51
N VAL A 116 -9.84 3.53 16.90
CA VAL A 116 -8.52 3.22 17.47
C VAL A 116 -7.57 4.40 17.27
N TYR A 117 -6.45 4.42 17.98
CA TYR A 117 -5.37 5.34 17.66
C TYR A 117 -4.24 4.59 16.98
N ARG A 118 -3.68 5.22 15.94
CA ARG A 118 -2.46 4.78 15.29
C ARG A 118 -1.38 5.82 15.49
N TYR A 119 -0.14 5.37 15.43
CA TYR A 119 1.00 6.25 15.25
C TYR A 119 2.02 5.59 14.33
N GLY A 120 2.76 6.41 13.61
CA GLY A 120 3.77 5.98 12.66
C GLY A 120 5.10 6.66 12.95
N TYR A 121 6.18 5.91 12.88
CA TYR A 121 7.54 6.43 12.80
C TYR A 121 8.03 6.23 11.37
N SER A 122 8.64 7.25 10.77
CA SER A 122 9.26 7.17 9.45
C SER A 122 10.69 7.66 9.54
N CYS A 123 11.66 6.84 9.12
CA CYS A 123 13.03 7.28 8.85
C CYS A 123 13.24 7.28 7.34
N ILE A 124 13.64 8.42 6.80
CA ILE A 124 13.76 8.67 5.36
C ILE A 124 15.21 9.02 5.04
N LEU A 125 15.73 8.43 3.96
CA LEU A 125 17.04 8.76 3.42
C LEU A 125 16.94 9.70 2.21
N PHE A 126 17.73 10.75 2.27
CA PHE A 126 17.90 11.76 1.23
C PHE A 126 19.29 11.58 0.62
N PRO A 127 19.40 10.86 -0.52
CA PRO A 127 20.69 10.49 -1.07
C PRO A 127 21.50 11.71 -1.49
N TRP A 128 22.81 11.57 -1.42
CA TRP A 128 23.74 12.41 -2.15
C TRP A 128 23.94 11.83 -3.55
N MET A 129 24.04 12.68 -4.56
CA MET A 129 24.28 12.27 -5.94
C MET A 129 25.33 13.16 -6.62
N CYS A 130 26.05 12.58 -7.57
CA CYS A 130 26.97 13.34 -8.41
C CYS A 130 26.21 14.35 -9.27
N THR A 131 26.77 15.55 -9.44
CA THR A 131 26.23 16.51 -10.41
C THR A 131 26.93 16.36 -11.76
N SER A 132 26.57 17.18 -12.74
CA SER A 132 27.33 17.26 -14.01
C SER A 132 28.77 17.74 -13.82
N ASN A 133 29.09 18.36 -12.70
CA ASN A 133 30.46 18.67 -12.32
C ASN A 133 31.04 17.51 -11.50
N PRO A 134 32.13 16.86 -11.95
CA PRO A 134 32.67 15.70 -11.26
C PRO A 134 33.17 16.03 -9.85
N ASN A 135 33.50 17.28 -9.52
CA ASN A 135 33.95 17.66 -8.18
C ASN A 135 32.83 18.29 -7.34
N GLU A 136 31.58 17.90 -7.61
CA GLU A 136 30.40 18.42 -6.94
C GLU A 136 29.38 17.30 -6.68
N ILE A 137 28.75 17.37 -5.52
CA ILE A 137 27.62 16.53 -5.14
C ILE A 137 26.43 17.41 -4.79
N MET A 138 25.21 16.87 -4.91
CA MET A 138 23.99 17.51 -4.41
C MET A 138 23.21 16.52 -3.54
N ASN A 139 22.52 17.03 -2.52
CA ASN A 139 21.58 16.24 -1.74
C ASN A 139 20.18 16.39 -2.31
N MET A 140 19.38 15.32 -2.25
CA MET A 140 17.99 15.35 -2.73
C MET A 140 16.97 15.86 -1.69
N TYR A 141 17.39 16.23 -0.48
CA TYR A 141 16.49 16.82 0.52
C TYR A 141 15.93 18.17 0.05
N PRO A 142 14.64 18.48 0.31
CA PRO A 142 13.62 17.62 0.94
C PRO A 142 12.80 16.79 -0.06
N GLU A 143 12.97 16.99 -1.36
CA GLU A 143 12.01 16.53 -2.39
C GLU A 143 12.26 15.08 -2.85
N GLY A 144 13.48 14.57 -2.72
CA GLY A 144 13.83 13.22 -3.15
C GLY A 144 14.19 12.31 -1.98
N SER A 145 13.51 11.17 -1.91
CA SER A 145 13.79 10.07 -1.00
C SER A 145 14.22 8.86 -1.80
N ASN A 146 15.13 8.08 -1.24
CA ASN A 146 15.67 6.90 -1.92
C ASN A 146 15.71 5.69 -0.97
N GLY A 147 14.81 5.68 0.01
CA GLY A 147 14.68 4.57 0.94
C GLY A 147 14.09 5.05 2.25
N SER A 148 13.29 4.19 2.85
CA SER A 148 12.72 4.46 4.16
C SER A 148 12.44 3.19 4.94
N ILE A 149 12.44 3.33 6.25
CA ILE A 149 11.76 2.39 7.14
C ILE A 149 10.60 3.14 7.79
N VAL A 150 9.41 2.56 7.68
CA VAL A 150 8.21 3.06 8.34
C VAL A 150 7.72 2.00 9.31
N ILE A 151 7.46 2.39 10.56
CA ILE A 151 6.96 1.52 11.62
C ILE A 151 5.61 2.06 12.04
N ARG A 152 4.55 1.30 11.82
CA ARG A 152 3.17 1.71 12.08
C ARG A 152 2.58 0.90 13.22
N ALA A 153 2.16 1.56 14.29
CA ALA A 153 1.44 0.96 15.39
C ALA A 153 -0.07 1.00 15.13
N ASN A 154 -0.76 -0.13 15.34
CA ASN A 154 -2.21 -0.24 15.22
C ASN A 154 -2.78 0.14 13.85
N ASP A 155 -1.95 0.09 12.80
CA ASP A 155 -2.32 0.40 11.43
C ASP A 155 -1.97 -0.77 10.52
N LEU A 156 -2.99 -1.45 9.99
CA LEU A 156 -2.85 -2.70 9.27
C LEU A 156 -2.65 -2.46 7.77
N GLN A 157 -1.62 -1.67 7.44
CA GLN A 157 -1.31 -1.24 6.07
C GLN A 157 -1.10 -2.40 5.08
N ILE A 158 -0.80 -3.60 5.57
CA ILE A 158 -0.74 -4.82 4.73
C ILE A 158 -2.10 -5.21 4.11
N LEU A 159 -3.20 -4.59 4.57
CA LEU A 159 -4.57 -4.73 4.07
C LEU A 159 -5.12 -3.36 3.60
N ASN A 160 -4.40 -2.65 2.74
CA ASN A 160 -4.78 -1.30 2.33
C ASN A 160 -5.84 -1.21 1.21
N GLN A 161 -6.26 -2.34 0.63
CA GLN A 161 -7.19 -2.37 -0.49
C GLN A 161 -8.36 -3.34 -0.26
N ASN A 162 -9.57 -2.83 -0.48
CA ASN A 162 -10.76 -3.66 -0.63
C ASN A 162 -10.59 -4.57 -1.85
N TYR A 163 -11.09 -5.79 -1.75
CA TYR A 163 -11.04 -6.71 -2.89
C TYR A 163 -11.98 -6.28 -4.02
N VAL A 164 -13.17 -5.82 -3.64
CA VAL A 164 -14.22 -5.23 -4.48
C VAL A 164 -15.08 -4.30 -3.63
N ASP A 165 -15.45 -3.14 -4.18
CA ASP A 165 -16.31 -2.15 -3.52
C ASP A 165 -17.81 -2.43 -3.74
N ALA A 166 -18.30 -3.53 -3.15
CA ALA A 166 -19.72 -3.88 -3.18
C ALA A 166 -20.19 -4.56 -1.90
N ASN A 167 -21.48 -4.39 -1.56
CA ASN A 167 -22.06 -4.92 -0.32
C ASN A 167 -21.94 -6.46 -0.20
N GLU A 168 -21.96 -7.16 -1.33
CA GLU A 168 -21.76 -8.61 -1.41
C GLU A 168 -20.35 -9.05 -1.00
N TRP A 169 -19.39 -8.14 -0.99
CA TRP A 169 -17.99 -8.39 -0.63
C TRP A 169 -17.69 -7.99 0.82
N THR A 170 -18.64 -8.24 1.72
CA THR A 170 -18.48 -7.98 3.17
C THR A 170 -18.76 -9.22 4.04
N ILE A 171 -17.92 -9.55 5.01
CA ILE A 171 -18.22 -10.59 6.02
C ILE A 171 -18.69 -9.93 7.30
N ASP A 172 -19.94 -10.20 7.69
CA ASP A 172 -20.63 -9.53 8.80
C ASP A 172 -20.52 -7.99 8.74
N GLY A 173 -20.72 -7.43 7.54
CA GLY A 173 -20.62 -6.00 7.28
C GLY A 173 -19.19 -5.47 7.14
N ARG A 174 -18.14 -6.26 7.44
CA ARG A 174 -16.74 -5.82 7.28
C ARG A 174 -16.23 -6.12 5.88
N PRO A 175 -15.46 -5.23 5.24
CA PRO A 175 -14.97 -5.45 3.88
C PRO A 175 -14.04 -6.67 3.80
N ILE A 176 -14.10 -7.37 2.68
CA ILE A 176 -13.09 -8.35 2.27
C ILE A 176 -11.93 -7.58 1.63
N LYS A 177 -10.73 -7.79 2.16
CA LYS A 177 -9.50 -7.09 1.75
C LYS A 177 -8.48 -8.06 1.19
N ARG A 178 -7.58 -7.52 0.37
CA ARG A 178 -6.40 -8.23 -0.14
C ARG A 178 -5.28 -8.14 0.89
N LYS A 179 -4.75 -9.29 1.32
CA LYS A 179 -3.46 -9.32 2.02
C LYS A 179 -2.35 -9.13 0.99
N MET A 180 -1.38 -8.27 1.30
CA MET A 180 -0.13 -8.19 0.52
C MET A 180 0.48 -9.58 0.29
N PHE A 181 1.13 -9.76 -0.85
CA PHE A 181 1.61 -11.05 -1.30
C PHE A 181 2.75 -11.53 -0.44
N ALA A 182 2.69 -12.79 0.02
CA ALA A 182 3.84 -13.40 0.67
C ALA A 182 4.97 -13.59 -0.35
N THR A 183 6.20 -13.20 0.03
CA THR A 183 7.40 -13.40 -0.81
C THR A 183 7.92 -14.84 -0.73
N GLY A 184 7.40 -15.66 0.19
CA GLY A 184 7.94 -16.98 0.53
C GLY A 184 9.20 -16.94 1.40
N SER A 185 9.68 -15.75 1.76
CA SER A 185 10.82 -15.54 2.64
C SER A 185 10.40 -14.98 4.00
N GLN A 186 11.31 -15.02 4.96
CA GLN A 186 11.09 -14.50 6.32
C GLN A 186 12.17 -13.52 6.71
N TRP A 187 11.79 -12.45 7.41
CA TRP A 187 12.71 -11.53 8.06
C TRP A 187 12.60 -11.65 9.58
N LYS A 188 13.69 -12.11 10.21
CA LYS A 188 13.75 -12.36 11.67
C LYS A 188 12.61 -13.26 12.18
N GLY A 189 12.22 -14.27 11.41
CA GLY A 189 11.17 -15.22 11.76
C GLY A 189 9.73 -14.77 11.46
N TYR A 190 9.56 -13.57 10.89
CA TYR A 190 8.25 -13.07 10.43
C TYR A 190 8.15 -13.16 8.91
N ASP A 191 6.95 -13.45 8.42
CA ASP A 191 6.69 -13.52 6.98
C ASP A 191 6.92 -12.16 6.31
N LEU A 192 7.70 -12.17 5.24
CA LEU A 192 7.98 -10.99 4.44
C LEU A 192 6.95 -10.89 3.31
N MET A 193 6.24 -9.78 3.24
CA MET A 193 5.20 -9.50 2.26
C MET A 193 5.60 -8.38 1.31
N SER A 194 4.96 -8.28 0.15
CA SER A 194 5.15 -7.19 -0.81
C SER A 194 3.81 -6.74 -1.41
N ASP A 195 3.74 -5.47 -1.80
CA ASP A 195 2.64 -4.89 -2.56
C ASP A 195 2.57 -5.42 -4.00
N VAL A 196 3.69 -5.94 -4.52
CA VAL A 196 3.79 -6.60 -5.82
C VAL A 196 3.79 -8.11 -5.65
N GLY A 197 3.01 -8.82 -6.47
CA GLY A 197 2.78 -10.26 -6.30
C GLY A 197 3.77 -11.19 -6.98
N GLY A 198 4.03 -12.33 -6.32
CA GLY A 198 4.70 -13.50 -6.89
C GLY A 198 6.11 -13.20 -7.42
N ILE A 199 6.39 -13.67 -8.63
CA ILE A 199 7.70 -13.56 -9.30
C ILE A 199 8.10 -12.11 -9.64
N TYR A 200 7.19 -11.14 -9.48
CA TYR A 200 7.45 -9.74 -9.78
C TYR A 200 7.95 -8.96 -8.55
N ALA A 201 7.74 -9.49 -7.35
CA ALA A 201 8.39 -8.97 -6.15
C ALA A 201 9.90 -9.17 -6.31
N ASN A 202 10.64 -8.07 -6.25
CA ASN A 202 12.09 -8.10 -6.37
C ASN A 202 12.72 -7.28 -5.23
N ALA A 203 14.05 -7.24 -5.19
CA ALA A 203 14.77 -6.53 -4.13
C ALA A 203 14.38 -5.05 -4.01
N ALA A 204 13.92 -4.42 -5.09
CA ALA A 204 13.48 -3.03 -5.17
C ALA A 204 11.99 -2.81 -4.81
N SER A 205 11.22 -3.88 -4.57
CA SER A 205 9.84 -3.77 -4.10
C SER A 205 9.78 -3.32 -2.63
N SER A 206 8.68 -2.69 -2.23
CA SER A 206 8.38 -2.43 -0.83
C SER A 206 8.14 -3.75 -0.11
N HIS A 207 8.77 -3.91 1.05
CA HIS A 207 8.65 -5.12 1.86
C HIS A 207 7.96 -4.80 3.18
N PHE A 208 7.04 -5.66 3.58
CA PHE A 208 6.21 -5.46 4.76
C PHE A 208 6.33 -6.63 5.72
N VAL A 209 6.35 -6.33 7.02
CA VAL A 209 6.33 -7.33 8.09
C VAL A 209 5.29 -6.97 9.12
N LEU A 210 4.44 -7.93 9.48
CA LEU A 210 3.48 -7.80 10.56
C LEU A 210 4.03 -8.43 11.84
N ILE A 211 4.04 -7.64 12.92
CA ILE A 211 4.39 -8.08 14.26
C ILE A 211 3.13 -7.96 15.14
N SER A 212 2.48 -9.09 15.40
CA SER A 212 1.26 -9.16 16.22
C SER A 212 1.51 -9.95 17.51
N ARG A 213 0.48 -10.12 18.35
CA ARG A 213 0.53 -11.04 19.52
C ARG A 213 0.70 -12.49 19.09
N ASP A 214 1.26 -13.31 19.97
CA ASP A 214 1.53 -14.72 19.66
C ASP A 214 0.22 -15.49 19.46
N GLY A 215 0.12 -16.21 18.34
CA GLY A 215 -1.06 -16.99 17.98
C GLY A 215 -2.32 -16.17 17.66
N VAL A 216 -2.23 -14.82 17.62
CA VAL A 216 -3.38 -13.95 17.35
C VAL A 216 -3.04 -13.00 16.21
N LEU A 217 -3.82 -13.10 15.13
CA LEU A 217 -3.71 -12.22 13.97
C LEU A 217 -4.73 -11.07 14.05
N PRO A 218 -4.37 -9.86 13.60
CA PRO A 218 -5.29 -8.72 13.48
C PRO A 218 -6.26 -8.87 12.30
N TYR A 219 -6.24 -10.01 11.61
CA TYR A 219 -7.16 -10.33 10.53
C TYR A 219 -7.64 -11.77 10.64
N ILE A 220 -8.73 -12.06 9.93
CA ILE A 220 -9.36 -13.36 9.82
C ILE A 220 -9.32 -13.76 8.34
N PRO A 221 -8.71 -14.90 7.99
CA PRO A 221 -8.76 -15.41 6.62
C PRO A 221 -10.19 -15.65 6.16
N ILE A 222 -10.51 -15.20 4.94
CA ILE A 222 -11.76 -15.57 4.29
C ILE A 222 -11.64 -17.02 3.84
N THR A 223 -12.62 -17.85 4.16
CA THR A 223 -12.64 -19.26 3.72
C THR A 223 -12.98 -19.38 2.24
N ARG A 224 -12.58 -20.48 1.60
CA ARG A 224 -12.97 -20.78 0.21
C ARG A 224 -14.49 -20.80 0.05
N LYS A 225 -15.22 -21.35 1.03
CA LYS A 225 -16.68 -21.32 1.05
C LYS A 225 -17.22 -19.90 1.03
N GLN A 226 -16.79 -19.05 1.97
CA GLN A 226 -17.22 -17.65 2.04
C GLN A 226 -16.92 -16.92 0.73
N TYR A 227 -15.74 -17.11 0.15
CA TYR A 227 -15.39 -16.52 -1.14
C TYR A 227 -16.37 -16.92 -2.25
N LEU A 228 -16.60 -18.22 -2.44
CA LEU A 228 -17.46 -18.75 -3.50
C LEU A 228 -18.93 -18.32 -3.33
N ASP A 229 -19.42 -18.34 -2.09
CA ASP A 229 -20.77 -17.88 -1.72
C ASP A 229 -20.99 -16.40 -2.10
N ARG A 230 -19.94 -15.58 -2.18
CA ARG A 230 -20.03 -14.17 -2.60
C ARG A 230 -19.69 -13.96 -4.07
N ALA A 231 -18.68 -14.65 -4.59
CA ALA A 231 -18.19 -14.47 -5.96
C ALA A 231 -19.25 -14.86 -7.00
N ILE A 232 -19.93 -16.00 -6.82
CA ILE A 232 -20.94 -16.49 -7.78
C ILE A 232 -22.09 -15.50 -7.98
N PRO A 233 -22.81 -15.04 -6.93
CA PRO A 233 -23.87 -14.07 -7.11
C PRO A 233 -23.35 -12.71 -7.59
N TYR A 234 -22.17 -12.28 -7.14
CA TYR A 234 -21.55 -11.03 -7.57
C TYR A 234 -21.30 -11.03 -9.09
N ILE A 235 -20.62 -12.05 -9.62
CA ILE A 235 -20.31 -12.17 -11.05
C ILE A 235 -21.59 -12.25 -11.88
N THR A 236 -22.56 -13.01 -11.40
CA THR A 236 -23.87 -13.13 -12.06
C THR A 236 -24.51 -11.74 -12.22
N ARG A 237 -24.63 -10.98 -11.14
CA ARG A 237 -25.19 -9.63 -11.16
C ARG A 237 -24.36 -8.67 -12.01
N TYR A 238 -23.04 -8.68 -11.86
CA TYR A 238 -22.14 -7.76 -12.58
C TYR A 238 -22.36 -7.84 -14.09
N TYR A 239 -22.37 -9.05 -14.65
CA TYR A 239 -22.59 -9.22 -16.09
C TYR A 239 -24.04 -8.93 -16.53
N ASP A 240 -25.03 -9.18 -15.67
CA ASP A 240 -26.43 -8.81 -15.95
C ASP A 240 -26.57 -7.28 -16.02
N GLU A 241 -25.96 -6.56 -15.08
CA GLU A 241 -25.94 -5.10 -15.07
C GLU A 241 -25.11 -4.52 -16.21
N LEU A 242 -23.96 -5.13 -16.54
CA LEU A 242 -23.14 -4.71 -17.67
C LEU A 242 -23.92 -4.84 -18.99
N THR A 243 -24.59 -5.97 -19.21
CA THR A 243 -25.43 -6.20 -20.39
C THR A 243 -26.57 -5.19 -20.45
N LYS A 244 -27.25 -4.95 -19.33
CA LYS A 244 -28.30 -3.94 -19.23
C LYS A 244 -27.78 -2.53 -19.57
N LYS A 245 -26.61 -2.15 -19.05
CA LYS A 245 -25.98 -0.84 -19.30
C LYS A 245 -25.59 -0.66 -20.78
N VAL A 246 -25.11 -1.69 -21.45
CA VAL A 246 -24.81 -1.63 -22.90
C VAL A 246 -26.07 -1.30 -23.70
N VAL A 247 -27.17 -2.02 -23.45
CA VAL A 247 -28.45 -1.80 -24.15
C VAL A 247 -29.02 -0.41 -23.82
N GLN A 248 -29.13 -0.08 -22.54
CA GLN A 248 -29.71 1.20 -22.10
C GLN A 248 -28.86 2.40 -22.53
N GLY A 249 -27.53 2.26 -22.49
CA GLY A 249 -26.60 3.28 -22.95
C GLY A 249 -26.79 3.57 -24.44
N ASN A 250 -26.93 2.53 -25.25
CA ASN A 250 -27.21 2.69 -26.68
C ASN A 250 -28.59 3.32 -26.93
N ASP A 251 -29.63 2.86 -26.23
CA ASP A 251 -30.99 3.38 -26.40
C ASP A 251 -31.10 4.87 -25.98
N ALA A 252 -30.33 5.29 -24.99
CA ALA A 252 -30.27 6.67 -24.53
C ALA A 252 -29.51 7.62 -25.47
N MET A 253 -28.70 7.11 -26.41
CA MET A 253 -27.98 7.94 -27.37
C MET A 253 -28.92 8.49 -28.47
N PRO A 254 -28.64 9.70 -29.00
CA PRO A 254 -29.31 10.18 -30.21
C PRO A 254 -29.15 9.19 -31.37
N ALA A 255 -30.18 9.06 -32.21
CA ALA A 255 -30.25 7.99 -33.23
C ALA A 255 -29.01 7.90 -34.12
N GLN A 256 -28.39 9.03 -34.48
CA GLN A 256 -27.18 9.08 -35.31
C GLN A 256 -25.90 8.57 -34.63
N PHE A 257 -25.91 8.41 -33.29
CA PHE A 257 -24.79 7.90 -32.49
C PHE A 257 -25.04 6.50 -31.95
N ARG A 258 -26.22 5.91 -32.21
CA ARG A 258 -26.51 4.54 -31.77
C ARG A 258 -25.66 3.55 -32.55
N ALA A 259 -25.06 2.61 -31.85
CA ALA A 259 -24.46 1.44 -32.45
C ALA A 259 -25.55 0.61 -33.15
N PRO A 260 -25.22 -0.01 -34.30
CA PRO A 260 -26.09 -0.97 -34.97
C PRO A 260 -26.55 -2.12 -34.06
N LYS A 261 -27.75 -2.65 -34.33
CA LYS A 261 -28.35 -3.71 -33.49
C LYS A 261 -27.46 -4.97 -33.41
N ASP A 262 -26.83 -5.35 -34.51
CA ASP A 262 -25.92 -6.49 -34.58
C ASP A 262 -24.66 -6.31 -33.71
N GLU A 263 -24.16 -5.08 -33.58
CA GLU A 263 -23.05 -4.77 -32.67
C GLU A 263 -23.46 -4.92 -31.20
N ILE A 264 -24.63 -4.41 -30.83
CA ILE A 264 -25.20 -4.55 -29.47
C ILE A 264 -25.50 -6.02 -29.14
N ASP A 265 -26.10 -6.75 -30.08
CA ASP A 265 -26.40 -8.17 -29.93
C ASP A 265 -25.09 -8.98 -29.78
N LYS A 266 -24.03 -8.64 -30.54
CA LYS A 266 -22.70 -9.24 -30.41
C LYS A 266 -22.08 -8.97 -29.04
N GLN A 267 -22.11 -7.73 -28.55
CA GLN A 267 -21.56 -7.39 -27.23
C GLN A 267 -22.34 -8.09 -26.10
N THR A 268 -23.67 -8.18 -26.23
CA THR A 268 -24.54 -8.90 -25.29
C THR A 268 -24.22 -10.40 -25.26
N ALA A 269 -23.99 -11.01 -26.42
CA ALA A 269 -23.56 -12.40 -26.52
C ALA A 269 -22.17 -12.62 -25.88
N LEU A 270 -21.23 -11.71 -26.07
CA LEU A 270 -19.91 -11.76 -25.42
C LEU A 270 -20.03 -11.68 -23.89
N ASN A 271 -20.84 -10.76 -23.36
CA ASN A 271 -21.07 -10.64 -21.93
C ASN A 271 -21.75 -11.89 -21.35
N THR A 272 -22.74 -12.45 -22.07
CA THR A 272 -23.46 -13.68 -21.67
C THR A 272 -22.50 -14.87 -21.62
N LYS A 273 -21.64 -15.00 -22.63
CA LYS A 273 -20.61 -16.04 -22.66
C LYS A 273 -19.62 -15.88 -21.50
N ALA A 274 -19.07 -14.67 -21.30
CA ALA A 274 -18.13 -14.40 -20.22
C ALA A 274 -18.74 -14.69 -18.84
N LYS A 275 -20.01 -14.31 -18.62
CA LYS A 275 -20.77 -14.69 -17.42
C LYS A 275 -20.84 -16.20 -17.24
N SER A 276 -21.26 -16.93 -18.27
CA SER A 276 -21.42 -18.38 -18.23
C SER A 276 -20.09 -19.07 -17.92
N ASP A 277 -19.02 -18.66 -18.59
CA ASP A 277 -17.68 -19.23 -18.42
C ASP A 277 -17.17 -18.99 -16.98
N ALA A 278 -17.29 -17.76 -16.47
CA ALA A 278 -16.88 -17.41 -15.11
C ALA A 278 -17.69 -18.14 -14.03
N VAL A 279 -19.02 -18.19 -14.16
CA VAL A 279 -19.89 -18.90 -13.19
C VAL A 279 -19.61 -20.40 -13.21
N THR A 280 -19.45 -21.01 -14.39
CA THR A 280 -19.11 -22.43 -14.53
C THR A 280 -17.78 -22.74 -13.84
N LYS A 281 -16.77 -21.89 -14.03
CA LYS A 281 -15.47 -22.04 -13.37
C LYS A 281 -15.57 -21.97 -11.85
N LEU A 282 -16.37 -21.03 -11.31
CA LEU A 282 -16.58 -20.91 -9.86
C LEU A 282 -17.36 -22.10 -9.28
N GLN A 283 -18.37 -22.60 -10.00
CA GLN A 283 -19.12 -23.80 -9.61
C GLN A 283 -18.22 -25.04 -9.60
N ALA A 284 -17.37 -25.22 -10.63
CA ALA A 284 -16.38 -26.29 -10.66
C ALA A 284 -15.39 -26.18 -9.48
N ALA A 285 -14.94 -24.98 -9.13
CA ALA A 285 -14.08 -24.76 -7.97
C ALA A 285 -14.80 -25.06 -6.64
N LEU A 286 -16.10 -24.79 -6.53
CA LEU A 286 -16.92 -25.15 -5.38
C LEU A 286 -17.05 -26.67 -5.24
N GLU A 287 -17.37 -27.37 -6.31
CA GLU A 287 -17.47 -28.84 -6.34
C GLU A 287 -16.12 -29.48 -5.97
N GLU A 288 -15.03 -29.01 -6.58
CA GLU A 288 -13.69 -29.53 -6.31
C GLU A 288 -13.27 -29.29 -4.85
N THR A 289 -13.49 -28.07 -4.34
CA THR A 289 -13.14 -27.70 -2.97
C THR A 289 -13.97 -28.52 -1.96
N THR A 290 -15.26 -28.74 -2.26
CA THR A 290 -16.15 -29.59 -1.45
C THR A 290 -15.66 -31.03 -1.43
N ARG A 291 -15.38 -31.60 -2.61
CA ARG A 291 -14.85 -32.97 -2.75
C ARG A 291 -13.54 -33.18 -2.01
N LYS A 292 -12.68 -32.16 -1.96
CA LYS A 292 -11.39 -32.21 -1.25
C LYS A 292 -11.49 -31.87 0.25
N GLY A 293 -12.67 -31.50 0.76
CA GLY A 293 -12.83 -31.09 2.16
C GLY A 293 -12.09 -29.77 2.49
N LEU A 294 -11.93 -28.88 1.52
CA LEU A 294 -11.14 -27.65 1.64
C LEU A 294 -12.01 -26.39 1.80
N LEU A 295 -13.31 -26.53 2.09
CA LEU A 295 -14.23 -25.39 2.18
C LEU A 295 -13.83 -24.38 3.25
N ASP A 296 -13.30 -24.87 4.37
CA ASP A 296 -12.84 -24.04 5.50
C ASP A 296 -11.38 -23.57 5.36
N ALA A 297 -10.68 -23.99 4.31
CA ALA A 297 -9.33 -23.51 4.04
C ALA A 297 -9.36 -22.02 3.62
N PRO A 298 -8.27 -21.26 3.86
CA PRO A 298 -8.16 -19.89 3.37
C PRO A 298 -8.35 -19.79 1.84
N ALA A 299 -9.06 -18.74 1.42
CA ALA A 299 -9.21 -18.33 0.03
C ALA A 299 -7.97 -17.54 -0.38
N VAL A 300 -7.09 -18.19 -1.11
CA VAL A 300 -5.93 -17.56 -1.76
C VAL A 300 -6.19 -17.55 -3.26
N VAL A 301 -6.30 -16.37 -3.85
CA VAL A 301 -6.81 -16.16 -5.23
C VAL A 301 -5.77 -15.45 -6.08
N ARG A 302 -5.68 -15.78 -7.37
CA ARG A 302 -4.59 -15.32 -8.24
C ARG A 302 -4.59 -13.80 -8.48
N ILE A 303 -5.72 -13.20 -8.84
CA ILE A 303 -5.93 -11.74 -9.06
C ILE A 303 -7.42 -11.56 -9.44
N ASP A 304 -7.97 -10.37 -9.16
CA ASP A 304 -9.29 -9.80 -9.52
C ASP A 304 -10.43 -10.75 -9.95
N PRO A 305 -11.62 -10.71 -9.31
CA PRO A 305 -12.70 -11.62 -9.66
C PRO A 305 -13.23 -11.42 -11.10
N LEU A 306 -12.93 -10.29 -11.76
CA LEU A 306 -13.32 -10.03 -13.15
C LEU A 306 -12.30 -10.57 -14.17
N LEU A 307 -11.11 -10.98 -13.74
CA LEU A 307 -10.06 -11.59 -14.58
C LEU A 307 -10.01 -13.12 -14.44
N MET A 308 -11.13 -13.72 -14.04
CA MET A 308 -11.26 -15.17 -13.80
C MET A 308 -11.11 -16.05 -15.05
N ASN A 309 -10.82 -15.52 -16.24
CA ASN A 309 -10.66 -16.37 -17.42
C ASN A 309 -9.30 -17.09 -17.46
N GLU A 310 -8.35 -16.71 -16.61
CA GLU A 310 -6.99 -17.27 -16.60
C GLU A 310 -6.68 -18.07 -15.32
N GLY A 311 -6.06 -19.24 -15.45
CA GLY A 311 -5.55 -20.05 -14.32
C GLY A 311 -6.60 -20.73 -13.42
N PRO A 312 -6.22 -21.26 -12.25
CA PRO A 312 -7.17 -21.77 -11.26
C PRO A 312 -7.83 -20.65 -10.44
N VAL A 313 -9.00 -20.91 -9.84
CA VAL A 313 -9.67 -19.96 -8.91
C VAL A 313 -8.83 -19.76 -7.66
N PHE A 314 -8.37 -20.87 -7.07
CA PHE A 314 -7.52 -20.86 -5.88
C PHE A 314 -6.09 -21.22 -6.26
N GLN A 315 -5.13 -20.45 -5.75
CA GLN A 315 -3.71 -20.63 -6.00
C GLN A 315 -2.93 -20.38 -4.70
N PRO A 316 -1.87 -21.15 -4.38
CA PRO A 316 -1.04 -20.89 -3.21
C PRO A 316 -0.38 -19.50 -3.23
N GLU A 317 -0.10 -18.92 -2.06
CA GLU A 317 0.60 -17.63 -1.98
C GLU A 317 1.99 -17.70 -2.63
N ALA A 318 2.69 -18.84 -2.48
CA ALA A 318 3.99 -19.09 -3.08
C ALA A 318 4.01 -19.04 -4.63
N GLU A 319 2.85 -19.19 -5.27
CA GLU A 319 2.71 -19.10 -6.73
C GLU A 319 2.10 -17.76 -7.18
N GLY A 320 2.09 -16.75 -6.30
CA GLY A 320 1.54 -15.42 -6.58
C GLY A 320 0.07 -15.25 -6.22
N GLY A 321 -0.52 -16.18 -5.47
CA GLY A 321 -1.86 -15.99 -4.91
C GLY A 321 -1.90 -14.93 -3.82
N CYS A 322 -3.00 -14.18 -3.75
CA CYS A 322 -3.30 -13.22 -2.69
C CYS A 322 -4.32 -13.83 -1.73
N MET A 323 -3.99 -13.90 -0.43
CA MET A 323 -4.95 -14.32 0.59
C MET A 323 -5.98 -13.24 0.82
N LEU A 324 -7.26 -13.62 0.79
CA LEU A 324 -8.36 -12.74 1.15
C LEU A 324 -8.62 -12.82 2.65
N VAL A 325 -8.81 -11.66 3.27
CA VAL A 325 -9.01 -11.56 4.71
C VAL A 325 -10.07 -10.50 5.04
N THR A 326 -10.52 -10.46 6.28
CA THR A 326 -11.19 -9.31 6.87
C THR A 326 -10.52 -8.96 8.19
N GLU A 327 -10.64 -7.72 8.65
CA GLU A 327 -10.05 -7.31 9.93
C GLU A 327 -10.73 -8.02 11.10
N ASN A 328 -9.95 -8.39 12.12
CA ASN A 328 -10.45 -9.12 13.29
C ASN A 328 -11.07 -8.15 14.32
N PRO A 329 -12.41 -8.03 14.44
CA PRO A 329 -13.03 -7.04 15.32
C PRO A 329 -12.75 -7.27 16.81
N ASN A 330 -12.26 -8.46 17.17
CA ASN A 330 -11.94 -8.85 18.53
C ASN A 330 -10.43 -8.78 18.83
N TYR A 331 -9.62 -8.24 17.91
CA TYR A 331 -8.18 -8.13 18.14
C TYR A 331 -7.88 -7.16 19.29
N PHE A 332 -8.40 -5.94 19.23
CA PHE A 332 -8.04 -4.92 20.21
C PHE A 332 -8.58 -5.24 21.62
N ARG A 333 -7.66 -5.35 22.59
CA ARG A 333 -7.91 -5.32 24.03
C ARG A 333 -8.47 -3.96 24.42
N LYS A 334 -9.70 -3.94 24.90
CA LYS A 334 -10.47 -2.70 25.17
C LYS A 334 -10.14 -2.10 26.52
N GLU A 335 -9.52 -2.87 27.40
CA GLU A 335 -9.09 -2.47 28.74
C GLU A 335 -7.78 -1.68 28.74
N LEU A 336 -7.00 -1.73 27.65
CA LEU A 336 -5.77 -0.97 27.52
C LEU A 336 -6.06 0.47 27.06
N PRO A 337 -5.23 1.45 27.43
CA PRO A 337 -5.31 2.78 26.83
C PRO A 337 -5.21 2.70 25.31
N LYS A 338 -6.03 3.48 24.59
CA LYS A 338 -6.21 3.32 23.14
C LYS A 338 -4.96 3.62 22.29
N TYR A 339 -3.97 4.31 22.87
CA TYR A 339 -2.68 4.62 22.23
C TYR A 339 -1.64 3.50 22.43
N VAL A 340 -1.92 2.48 23.24
CA VAL A 340 -1.01 1.34 23.42
C VAL A 340 -0.97 0.53 22.12
N PRO A 341 0.23 0.23 21.58
CA PRO A 341 0.35 -0.61 20.40
C PRO A 341 -0.08 -2.04 20.72
N GLN A 342 -0.92 -2.63 19.90
CA GLN A 342 -1.32 -4.05 19.99
C GLN A 342 -0.77 -4.87 18.83
N PHE A 343 -0.26 -4.21 17.78
CA PHE A 343 0.55 -4.79 16.70
C PHE A 343 1.35 -3.68 16.02
N PHE A 344 2.36 -4.09 15.25
CA PHE A 344 3.12 -3.21 14.37
C PHE A 344 3.14 -3.74 12.94
N VAL A 345 3.15 -2.85 11.97
CA VAL A 345 3.54 -3.13 10.59
C VAL A 345 4.83 -2.36 10.31
N ILE A 346 5.88 -3.07 9.89
CA ILE A 346 7.11 -2.46 9.37
C ILE A 346 7.02 -2.47 7.85
N GLU A 347 7.31 -1.35 7.23
CA GLU A 347 7.46 -1.17 5.79
C GLU A 347 8.91 -0.76 5.52
N LEU A 348 9.60 -1.55 4.69
CA LEU A 348 10.95 -1.31 4.21
C LEU A 348 10.85 -0.95 2.73
N ASN A 349 11.02 0.33 2.44
CA ASN A 349 11.06 0.82 1.07
C ASN A 349 12.51 0.87 0.59
N THR A 350 12.75 0.26 -0.56
CA THR A 350 13.99 0.40 -1.32
C THR A 350 13.92 1.55 -2.31
N SER A 351 15.08 2.15 -2.54
CA SER A 351 15.35 3.05 -3.65
C SER A 351 15.05 2.42 -5.01
N ASP A 352 14.93 3.29 -6.00
CA ASP A 352 15.17 3.01 -7.41
C ASP A 352 16.40 2.08 -7.58
N PRO A 353 16.30 0.98 -8.34
CA PRO A 353 17.44 0.13 -8.66
C PRO A 353 18.59 0.87 -9.39
N GLY A 354 18.41 2.10 -9.85
CA GLY A 354 19.52 2.98 -10.29
C GLY A 354 20.40 3.49 -9.14
N HIS A 355 19.94 3.37 -7.90
CA HIS A 355 20.60 3.85 -6.69
C HIS A 355 20.73 2.74 -5.63
N LEU A 356 21.01 1.51 -6.09
CA LEU A 356 21.19 0.28 -5.31
C LEU A 356 22.22 0.36 -4.18
N ASN A 357 22.97 1.44 -4.11
CA ASN A 357 24.20 1.48 -3.35
C ASN A 357 24.06 2.00 -1.91
N MET A 358 22.85 2.30 -1.44
CA MET A 358 22.62 2.58 -0.03
C MET A 358 22.47 1.26 0.73
N ASN A 359 23.52 0.86 1.45
CA ASN A 359 23.54 -0.27 2.39
C ASN A 359 22.48 -0.17 3.50
N PHE A 360 21.69 0.91 3.56
CA PHE A 360 20.68 1.16 4.58
C PHE A 360 19.72 0.00 4.76
N LYS A 361 19.00 -0.44 3.72
CA LYS A 361 18.06 -1.56 3.86
C LYS A 361 18.76 -2.81 4.41
N ARG A 362 19.92 -3.15 3.86
CA ARG A 362 20.71 -4.30 4.34
C ARG A 362 21.09 -4.15 5.82
N ILE A 363 21.59 -2.97 6.23
CA ILE A 363 21.95 -2.68 7.63
C ILE A 363 20.72 -2.82 8.54
N ILE A 364 19.57 -2.29 8.12
CA ILE A 364 18.30 -2.44 8.83
C ILE A 364 17.93 -3.93 8.93
N GLU A 365 17.90 -4.65 7.81
CA GLU A 365 17.52 -6.07 7.78
C GLU A 365 18.42 -6.94 8.67
N GLU A 366 19.72 -6.67 8.67
CA GLU A 366 20.69 -7.42 9.46
C GLU A 366 20.59 -7.08 10.96
N ASN A 367 20.40 -5.81 11.33
CA ASN A 367 20.65 -5.33 12.68
C ASN A 367 19.41 -4.83 13.44
N PHE A 368 18.25 -4.66 12.78
CA PHE A 368 17.06 -4.09 13.42
C PHE A 368 16.58 -4.95 14.60
N PRO A 369 16.37 -4.37 15.79
CA PRO A 369 16.03 -5.12 17.00
C PRO A 369 14.53 -5.41 17.08
N ILE A 370 14.01 -6.31 16.23
CA ILE A 370 12.58 -6.62 16.12
C ILE A 370 11.95 -7.02 17.46
N GLU A 371 12.70 -7.73 18.31
CA GLU A 371 12.27 -8.15 19.65
C GLU A 371 11.96 -6.96 20.57
N LYS A 372 12.69 -5.85 20.44
CA LYS A 372 12.41 -4.64 21.24
C LYS A 372 11.07 -4.03 20.84
N LEU A 373 10.74 -4.04 19.54
CA LEU A 373 9.45 -3.56 19.03
C LEU A 373 8.31 -4.48 19.46
N LYS A 374 8.49 -5.80 19.32
CA LYS A 374 7.57 -6.83 19.82
C LYS A 374 7.29 -6.67 21.32
N ALA A 375 8.32 -6.36 22.12
CA ALA A 375 8.18 -6.16 23.57
C ALA A 375 7.35 -4.93 23.98
N MET A 376 7.08 -4.00 23.04
CA MET A 376 6.22 -2.83 23.26
C MET A 376 4.73 -3.14 23.13
N ILE A 377 4.36 -4.26 22.49
CA ILE A 377 2.96 -4.67 22.32
C ILE A 377 2.30 -4.86 23.69
N ASP A 378 1.10 -4.30 23.84
CA ASP A 378 0.28 -4.28 25.05
C ASP A 378 0.90 -3.57 26.28
N LYS A 379 1.99 -2.82 26.10
CA LYS A 379 2.69 -2.09 27.18
C LYS A 379 2.75 -0.61 26.92
#